data_AF-A0A497PML9-F1
#
_entry.id   AF-A0A497PML9-F1
#
_cell.length_a   1.000
_cell.length_b   1.000
_cell.length_c   1.000
_cell.angle_alpha   90.00
_cell.angle_beta   90.00
_cell.angle_gamma   90.00
#
_symmetry.space_group_name_H-M   'P 1'
#
loop_
_entity.id
_entity.type
_entity.pdbx_description
1 polymer ?
#
loop_
_entity_poly.entity_id
_entity_poly.type
_entity_poly.pdbx_seq_one_letter_code
_entity_poly.pdbx_strand_id
1 'polypeptide(L)'
;MNHSFTFDKLYASEITAASLADFDVLVVNIPRVNYTAAERSVITNWVQNGGGLFVLGDWVYPGGLENLNQLTSGWGLKLDYDVADMGTFSTTELVDHPILDYMHSVGIDGGKWLNLSGDAYPIVEYSGNISIAGADPGVGRVILSGDINFLDRSHIQDDDNFQFAINVFNWLSSAAAHVLLYNDEFLKLNPYDVAPARALENLGIKYFLTRSIKYFNFSLHEYWDQWSLVVFDQPGGIADSYLDDMQAWVESGGKMIVSMYWMTNLADHPLWPLFGFIPLTTVPNQSDVHIWSSDNPIFNLPADYAATLFRPNVDYGIEGVTLHVFDNATSLAGLTASEQENKSVIVTRNDGQTLFNSFLIDEFQADYDNSTYMESLELWVNEIGYMYYDRPTINHPDDVTYITGETGNEIVWTPSASAGAWEYVLRINGSIAESGSWSGGALTFNVDGYNASVTEYELTVYDVLGYSVSDTVLVNVTVEAPPILDGFDPTLLIVGGAIAAVLIIVVLYMKKMKKS
;
A
#
# COMPACT_ATOMS: atom_id res chain seq x y z
N MET A 1 -2.71 0.49 -16.09
CA MET A 1 -3.85 0.71 -17.01
C MET A 1 -3.86 2.21 -17.26
N ASN A 2 -4.92 2.82 -17.73
CA ASN A 2 -5.08 4.28 -17.77
C ASN A 2 -6.28 4.55 -16.86
N HIS A 3 -6.41 5.74 -16.28
CA HIS A 3 -7.62 6.17 -15.54
C HIS A 3 -8.84 6.34 -16.47
N SER A 4 -9.03 5.41 -17.40
CA SER A 4 -10.30 5.12 -18.02
C SER A 4 -11.17 4.43 -16.98
N PHE A 5 -12.12 5.16 -16.41
CA PHE A 5 -13.26 4.53 -15.75
C PHE A 5 -13.84 3.50 -16.71
N THR A 6 -13.85 2.23 -16.30
CA THR A 6 -14.54 1.21 -17.08
C THR A 6 -16.03 1.32 -16.75
N PHE A 7 -16.78 1.91 -17.67
CA PHE A 7 -18.23 2.02 -17.52
C PHE A 7 -18.90 0.73 -17.99
N ASP A 8 -19.57 0.04 -17.09
CA ASP A 8 -20.47 -1.06 -17.42
C ASP A 8 -21.90 -0.76 -16.98
N LYS A 9 -22.86 -1.29 -17.72
CA LYS A 9 -24.28 -1.20 -17.39
C LYS A 9 -24.68 -2.40 -16.57
N LEU A 10 -25.16 -2.16 -15.36
CA LEU A 10 -25.75 -3.21 -14.54
C LEU A 10 -27.11 -3.64 -15.13
N TYR A 11 -27.13 -4.72 -15.90
CA TYR A 11 -28.35 -5.34 -16.45
C TYR A 11 -29.03 -6.33 -15.48
N ALA A 12 -28.63 -6.36 -14.21
CA ALA A 12 -29.16 -7.29 -13.22
C ALA A 12 -30.66 -7.04 -12.99
N SER A 13 -31.43 -8.12 -12.81
CA SER A 13 -32.85 -8.03 -12.47
C SER A 13 -33.09 -7.58 -11.02
N GLU A 14 -32.07 -7.67 -10.17
CA GLU A 14 -32.05 -7.26 -8.76
C GLU A 14 -30.61 -6.87 -8.38
N ILE A 15 -30.45 -5.84 -7.54
CA ILE A 15 -29.14 -5.43 -7.01
C ILE A 15 -28.74 -6.34 -5.84
N THR A 16 -27.61 -7.02 -5.97
CA THR A 16 -27.04 -7.92 -4.94
C THR A 16 -25.62 -7.53 -4.59
N ALA A 17 -25.11 -8.01 -3.45
CA ALA A 17 -23.72 -7.76 -3.07
C ALA A 17 -22.72 -8.27 -4.12
N ALA A 18 -22.99 -9.46 -4.69
CA ALA A 18 -22.16 -10.02 -5.75
C ALA A 18 -22.17 -9.17 -7.02
N SER A 19 -23.28 -8.52 -7.35
CA SER A 19 -23.37 -7.68 -8.55
C SER A 19 -22.73 -6.30 -8.37
N LEU A 20 -22.45 -5.87 -7.13
CA LEU A 20 -21.73 -4.62 -6.84
C LEU A 20 -20.24 -4.84 -6.53
N ALA A 21 -19.80 -6.09 -6.33
CA ALA A 21 -18.45 -6.40 -5.88
C ALA A 21 -17.35 -5.91 -6.82
N ASP A 22 -17.63 -5.85 -8.12
CA ASP A 22 -16.68 -5.44 -9.16
C ASP A 22 -16.75 -3.94 -9.48
N PHE A 23 -17.62 -3.17 -8.81
CA PHE A 23 -17.79 -1.74 -9.04
C PHE A 23 -17.24 -0.93 -7.87
N ASP A 24 -16.60 0.20 -8.18
CA ASP A 24 -16.22 1.21 -7.17
C ASP A 24 -17.29 2.29 -7.01
N VAL A 25 -18.04 2.61 -8.07
CA VAL A 25 -19.07 3.66 -8.08
C VAL A 25 -20.36 3.15 -8.71
N LEU A 26 -21.48 3.35 -8.02
CA LEU A 26 -22.84 3.16 -8.55
C LEU A 26 -23.45 4.51 -8.90
N VAL A 27 -23.89 4.67 -10.15
CA VAL A 27 -24.63 5.87 -10.59
C VAL A 27 -26.11 5.56 -10.66
N VAL A 28 -26.93 6.29 -9.91
CA VAL A 28 -28.39 6.14 -9.86
C VAL A 28 -29.05 7.39 -10.42
N ASN A 29 -29.64 7.24 -11.60
CA ASN A 29 -30.52 8.24 -12.20
C ASN A 29 -31.97 7.95 -11.77
N ILE A 30 -32.86 8.94 -11.91
CA ILE A 30 -34.29 8.88 -11.56
C ILE A 30 -34.94 7.52 -11.88
N PRO A 31 -35.14 6.66 -10.87
CA PRO A 31 -35.59 5.29 -11.10
C PRO A 31 -37.11 5.27 -11.22
N ARG A 32 -37.62 4.67 -12.31
CA ARG A 32 -39.06 4.51 -12.55
C ARG A 32 -39.71 3.46 -11.64
N VAL A 33 -38.91 2.52 -11.14
CA VAL A 33 -39.34 1.46 -10.25
C VAL A 33 -38.58 1.65 -8.94
N ASN A 34 -39.28 1.53 -7.83
CA ASN A 34 -38.66 1.69 -6.52
C ASN A 34 -37.76 0.49 -6.22
N TYR A 35 -36.62 0.74 -5.58
CA TYR A 35 -35.79 -0.30 -5.00
C TYR A 35 -36.56 -1.04 -3.90
N THR A 36 -36.36 -2.34 -3.79
CA THR A 36 -36.87 -3.10 -2.65
C THR A 36 -36.08 -2.74 -1.38
N ALA A 37 -36.62 -3.08 -0.20
CA ALA A 37 -35.88 -2.90 1.05
C ALA A 37 -34.57 -3.73 1.08
N ALA A 38 -34.55 -4.88 0.41
CA ALA A 38 -33.36 -5.73 0.30
C ALA A 38 -32.28 -5.05 -0.55
N GLU A 39 -32.63 -4.55 -1.74
CA GLU A 39 -31.70 -3.83 -2.61
C GLU A 39 -31.13 -2.58 -1.95
N ARG A 40 -31.98 -1.79 -1.27
CA ARG A 40 -31.50 -0.63 -0.50
C ARG A 40 -30.52 -1.05 0.59
N SER A 41 -30.79 -2.12 1.32
CA SER A 41 -29.85 -2.63 2.33
C SER A 41 -28.52 -3.07 1.71
N VAL A 42 -28.55 -3.69 0.53
CA VAL A 42 -27.33 -4.06 -0.21
C VAL A 42 -26.52 -2.81 -0.58
N ILE A 43 -27.16 -1.80 -1.19
CA ILE A 43 -26.51 -0.55 -1.58
C ILE A 43 -25.95 0.15 -0.35
N THR A 44 -26.75 0.31 0.71
CA THR A 44 -26.31 0.98 1.94
C THR A 44 -25.13 0.28 2.58
N ASN A 45 -25.15 -1.06 2.68
CA ASN A 45 -24.02 -1.81 3.23
C ASN A 45 -22.78 -1.71 2.33
N TRP A 46 -22.94 -1.79 1.01
CA TRP A 46 -21.82 -1.65 0.08
C TRP A 46 -21.17 -0.26 0.17
N VAL A 47 -21.99 0.80 0.23
CA VAL A 47 -21.52 2.16 0.46
C VAL A 47 -20.79 2.27 1.81
N GLN A 48 -21.36 1.77 2.91
CA GLN A 48 -20.70 1.81 4.23
C GLN A 48 -19.30 1.18 4.25
N ASN A 49 -19.04 0.23 3.34
CA ASN A 49 -17.76 -0.48 3.22
C ASN A 49 -16.86 0.06 2.10
N GLY A 50 -17.05 1.32 1.68
CA GLY A 50 -16.14 2.00 0.75
C GLY A 50 -16.66 2.14 -0.68
N GLY A 51 -17.90 1.75 -0.96
CA GLY A 51 -18.55 2.01 -2.25
C GLY A 51 -18.93 3.49 -2.43
N GLY A 52 -18.75 4.03 -3.63
CA GLY A 52 -19.19 5.37 -4.01
C GLY A 52 -20.59 5.37 -4.62
N LEU A 53 -21.46 6.30 -4.22
CA LEU A 53 -22.80 6.45 -4.80
C LEU A 53 -23.00 7.85 -5.37
N PHE A 54 -23.30 7.92 -6.67
CA PHE A 54 -23.67 9.18 -7.33
C PHE A 54 -25.16 9.15 -7.70
N VAL A 55 -25.96 10.00 -7.07
CA VAL A 55 -27.41 10.07 -7.27
C VAL A 55 -27.77 11.35 -8.02
N LEU A 56 -28.49 11.20 -9.13
CA LEU A 56 -28.87 12.29 -10.02
C LEU A 56 -30.40 12.45 -10.04
N GLY A 57 -30.88 13.53 -9.41
CA GLY A 57 -32.27 13.96 -9.39
C GLY A 57 -32.66 14.80 -10.62
N ASP A 58 -33.93 15.22 -10.67
CA ASP A 58 -34.46 16.21 -11.64
C ASP A 58 -35.81 16.73 -11.10
N TRP A 59 -36.42 17.70 -11.75
CA TRP A 59 -37.74 18.22 -11.41
C TRP A 59 -38.88 17.31 -11.88
N VAL A 60 -38.64 16.44 -12.86
CA VAL A 60 -39.66 15.59 -13.49
C VAL A 60 -39.92 14.30 -12.72
N TYR A 61 -41.15 13.79 -12.84
CA TYR A 61 -41.60 12.48 -12.32
C TYR A 61 -41.51 12.31 -10.78
N PRO A 62 -42.52 12.79 -10.03
CA PRO A 62 -42.52 12.76 -8.56
C PRO A 62 -42.26 11.38 -7.92
N GLY A 63 -42.72 10.29 -8.54
CA GLY A 63 -42.49 8.93 -8.04
C GLY A 63 -41.01 8.53 -8.06
N GLY A 64 -40.22 9.03 -9.01
CA GLY A 64 -38.78 8.77 -9.06
C GLY A 64 -38.03 9.51 -7.95
N LEU A 65 -38.46 10.73 -7.63
CA LEU A 65 -37.91 11.50 -6.52
C LEU A 65 -38.16 10.82 -5.18
N GLU A 66 -39.34 10.21 -4.98
CA GLU A 66 -39.62 9.36 -3.81
C GLU A 66 -38.69 8.16 -3.71
N ASN A 67 -38.44 7.49 -4.82
CA ASN A 67 -37.53 6.35 -4.85
C ASN A 67 -36.08 6.77 -4.51
N LEU A 68 -35.61 7.90 -5.04
CA LEU A 68 -34.29 8.46 -4.70
C LEU A 68 -34.22 8.83 -3.22
N ASN A 69 -35.21 9.54 -2.71
CA ASN A 69 -35.25 9.93 -1.30
C ASN A 69 -35.31 8.72 -0.35
N GLN A 70 -35.98 7.62 -0.73
CA GLN A 70 -35.93 6.39 0.06
C GLN A 70 -34.54 5.75 0.12
N LEU A 71 -33.70 5.98 -0.89
CA LEU A 71 -32.32 5.51 -0.92
C LEU A 71 -31.40 6.43 -0.10
N THR A 72 -31.54 7.76 -0.22
CA THR A 72 -30.54 8.70 0.29
C THR A 72 -30.87 9.33 1.65
N SER A 73 -32.14 9.34 2.08
CA SER A 73 -32.55 10.04 3.31
C SER A 73 -31.91 9.47 4.58
N GLY A 74 -31.47 8.22 4.56
CA GLY A 74 -30.74 7.61 5.68
C GLY A 74 -29.39 8.26 5.96
N TRP A 75 -28.82 8.95 4.98
CA TRP A 75 -27.60 9.76 5.09
C TRP A 75 -27.90 11.25 5.21
N GLY A 76 -29.16 11.62 5.43
CA GLY A 76 -29.57 13.01 5.58
C GLY A 76 -29.69 13.81 4.28
N LEU A 77 -29.56 13.15 3.12
CA LEU A 77 -29.65 13.75 1.78
C LEU A 77 -31.05 13.58 1.19
N LYS A 78 -31.75 14.68 0.89
CA LYS A 78 -33.14 14.62 0.39
C LYS A 78 -33.46 15.70 -0.65
N LEU A 79 -34.08 15.32 -1.76
CA LEU A 79 -34.69 16.22 -2.74
C LEU A 79 -35.99 16.83 -2.19
N ASP A 80 -36.16 18.14 -2.36
CA ASP A 80 -37.33 18.89 -1.90
C ASP A 80 -38.53 18.77 -2.87
N TYR A 81 -39.69 18.37 -2.32
CA TYR A 81 -40.93 18.25 -3.08
C TYR A 81 -41.68 19.58 -3.21
N ASP A 82 -41.55 20.45 -2.22
CA ASP A 82 -42.44 21.58 -2.02
C ASP A 82 -41.99 22.81 -2.82
N VAL A 83 -40.77 22.79 -3.35
CA VAL A 83 -40.20 23.89 -4.13
C VAL A 83 -40.33 23.66 -5.64
N ALA A 84 -40.54 24.76 -6.37
CA ALA A 84 -40.55 24.76 -7.83
C ALA A 84 -39.20 24.29 -8.40
N ASP A 85 -39.20 23.99 -9.70
CA ASP A 85 -37.99 23.77 -10.49
C ASP A 85 -36.93 24.84 -10.18
N MET A 86 -35.68 24.41 -10.03
CA MET A 86 -34.56 25.32 -9.74
C MET A 86 -34.31 26.29 -10.90
N GLY A 87 -34.67 25.89 -12.12
CA GLY A 87 -34.37 26.62 -13.36
C GLY A 87 -32.88 26.57 -13.71
N THR A 88 -32.50 27.34 -14.73
CA THR A 88 -31.12 27.37 -15.25
C THR A 88 -30.31 28.49 -14.60
N PHE A 89 -29.12 28.18 -14.07
CA PHE A 89 -28.21 29.18 -13.51
C PHE A 89 -26.75 28.68 -13.49
N SER A 90 -25.81 29.62 -13.49
CA SER A 90 -24.41 29.36 -13.14
C SER A 90 -24.12 29.95 -11.76
N THR A 91 -23.35 29.23 -10.95
CA THR A 91 -23.00 29.66 -9.58
C THR A 91 -21.52 29.47 -9.28
N THR A 92 -20.98 30.39 -8.49
CA THR A 92 -19.66 30.29 -7.84
C THR A 92 -19.80 30.14 -6.33
N GLU A 93 -21.02 29.96 -5.80
CA GLU A 93 -21.29 29.68 -4.39
C GLU A 93 -20.96 28.20 -4.12
N LEU A 94 -19.66 27.91 -4.05
CA LEU A 94 -19.10 26.58 -3.86
C LEU A 94 -18.54 26.45 -2.45
N VAL A 95 -18.95 25.42 -1.72
CA VAL A 95 -18.44 25.10 -0.38
C VAL A 95 -17.21 24.21 -0.53
N ASP A 96 -16.09 24.59 0.10
CA ASP A 96 -14.81 23.88 -0.03
C ASP A 96 -14.98 22.37 0.16
N HIS A 97 -14.64 21.62 -0.89
CA HIS A 97 -14.79 20.18 -0.98
C HIS A 97 -13.78 19.62 -1.98
N PRO A 98 -13.26 18.39 -1.82
CA PRO A 98 -12.23 17.85 -2.72
C PRO A 98 -12.65 17.80 -4.18
N ILE A 99 -13.95 17.70 -4.47
CA ILE A 99 -14.45 17.65 -5.85
C ILE A 99 -14.36 18.99 -6.60
N LEU A 100 -13.98 20.08 -5.92
CA LEU A 100 -13.89 21.40 -6.51
C LEU A 100 -12.50 21.71 -7.10
N ASP A 101 -11.64 20.71 -7.21
CA ASP A 101 -10.31 20.87 -7.79
C ASP A 101 -10.36 21.35 -9.24
N TYR A 102 -9.60 22.41 -9.54
CA TYR A 102 -9.65 23.13 -10.83
C TYR A 102 -11.05 23.65 -11.24
N MET A 103 -11.96 23.85 -10.30
CA MET A 103 -13.27 24.43 -10.58
C MET A 103 -13.39 25.89 -10.12
N HIS A 104 -14.13 26.68 -10.89
CA HIS A 104 -14.55 28.03 -10.56
C HIS A 104 -16.08 28.16 -10.45
N SER A 105 -16.83 27.45 -11.28
CA SER A 105 -18.29 27.54 -11.35
C SER A 105 -18.95 26.25 -11.83
N VAL A 106 -20.22 26.05 -11.46
CA VAL A 106 -21.07 24.97 -11.98
C VAL A 106 -22.30 25.60 -12.64
N GLY A 107 -22.64 25.10 -13.82
CA GLY A 107 -23.85 25.47 -14.55
C GLY A 107 -24.91 24.41 -14.36
N ILE A 108 -26.07 24.76 -13.80
CA ILE A 108 -27.20 23.86 -13.56
C ILE A 108 -28.33 24.17 -14.55
N ASP A 109 -29.02 23.14 -15.05
CA ASP A 109 -30.16 23.28 -15.97
C ASP A 109 -31.42 22.60 -15.42
N GLY A 110 -31.98 23.18 -14.35
CA GLY A 110 -33.21 22.73 -13.71
C GLY A 110 -32.98 21.92 -12.43
N GLY A 111 -33.90 21.01 -12.14
CA GLY A 111 -33.78 20.07 -11.02
C GLY A 111 -34.56 20.47 -9.77
N LYS A 112 -34.16 19.90 -8.63
CA LYS A 112 -34.77 20.12 -7.31
C LYS A 112 -33.74 20.52 -6.27
N TRP A 113 -34.09 21.50 -5.44
CA TRP A 113 -33.30 21.85 -4.26
C TRP A 113 -33.22 20.69 -3.26
N LEU A 114 -32.18 20.69 -2.45
CA LEU A 114 -31.92 19.68 -1.44
C LEU A 114 -32.20 20.22 -0.04
N ASN A 115 -32.73 19.34 0.81
CA ASN A 115 -32.81 19.50 2.26
C ASN A 115 -31.82 18.55 2.92
N LEU A 116 -30.98 19.09 3.80
CA LEU A 116 -29.96 18.35 4.52
C LEU A 116 -30.34 18.11 5.98
N SER A 117 -29.84 17.03 6.56
CA SER A 117 -29.97 16.71 7.98
C SER A 117 -28.81 15.81 8.43
N GLY A 118 -28.63 15.65 9.75
CA GLY A 118 -27.52 14.85 10.27
C GLY A 118 -26.16 15.42 9.83
N ASP A 119 -25.30 14.55 9.33
CA ASP A 119 -23.92 14.89 8.94
C ASP A 119 -23.78 15.20 7.43
N ALA A 120 -24.88 15.26 6.67
CA ALA A 120 -24.83 15.69 5.27
C ALA A 120 -24.44 17.17 5.15
N TYR A 121 -23.68 17.50 4.10
CA TYR A 121 -23.15 18.85 3.90
C TYR A 121 -23.38 19.38 2.46
N PRO A 122 -23.57 20.70 2.30
CA PRO A 122 -23.70 21.32 0.99
C PRO A 122 -22.36 21.33 0.24
N ILE A 123 -22.41 21.27 -1.09
CA ILE A 123 -21.23 21.44 -1.95
C ILE A 123 -21.46 22.58 -2.96
N VAL A 124 -22.64 22.62 -3.57
CA VAL A 124 -23.03 23.69 -4.50
C VAL A 124 -24.29 24.37 -3.99
N GLU A 125 -24.22 25.69 -3.85
CA GLU A 125 -25.32 26.54 -3.41
C GLU A 125 -25.70 27.56 -4.49
N TYR A 126 -26.91 28.11 -4.38
CA TYR A 126 -27.33 29.25 -5.16
C TYR A 126 -28.42 30.03 -4.42
N SER A 127 -28.14 31.32 -4.16
CA SER A 127 -29.09 32.22 -3.49
C SER A 127 -29.60 31.66 -2.15
N GLY A 128 -28.72 30.97 -1.41
CA GLY A 128 -29.02 30.37 -0.11
C GLY A 128 -29.79 29.05 -0.13
N ASN A 129 -29.92 28.40 -1.30
CA ASN A 129 -30.45 27.04 -1.44
C ASN A 129 -29.35 26.09 -1.92
N ILE A 130 -29.53 24.78 -1.69
CA ILE A 130 -28.53 23.75 -1.96
C ILE A 130 -28.92 22.95 -3.20
N SER A 131 -28.07 22.91 -4.22
CA SER A 131 -28.30 22.15 -5.45
C SER A 131 -27.58 20.81 -5.48
N ILE A 132 -26.41 20.71 -4.84
CA ILE A 132 -25.61 19.49 -4.76
C ILE A 132 -25.05 19.35 -3.35
N ALA A 133 -25.12 18.15 -2.79
CA ALA A 133 -24.67 17.84 -1.43
C ALA A 133 -24.02 16.46 -1.33
N GLY A 134 -23.22 16.29 -0.28
CA GLY A 134 -22.46 15.07 0.00
C GLY A 134 -22.74 14.48 1.38
N ALA A 135 -22.30 13.24 1.56
CA ALA A 135 -22.20 12.55 2.85
C ALA A 135 -21.11 11.46 2.80
N ASP A 136 -20.47 11.18 3.95
CA ASP A 136 -19.40 10.18 4.10
C ASP A 136 -19.81 9.02 5.03
N PRO A 137 -20.72 8.13 4.60
CA PRO A 137 -21.16 7.01 5.41
C PRO A 137 -20.10 5.90 5.54
N GLY A 138 -19.57 5.71 6.76
CA GLY A 138 -18.58 4.67 7.03
C GLY A 138 -17.28 4.98 6.32
N VAL A 139 -16.84 4.10 5.42
CA VAL A 139 -15.66 4.33 4.55
C VAL A 139 -16.08 4.85 3.17
N GLY A 140 -17.38 4.81 2.82
CA GLY A 140 -17.86 5.23 1.51
C GLY A 140 -18.28 6.68 1.42
N ARG A 141 -18.74 7.05 0.23
CA ARG A 141 -19.05 8.44 -0.13
C ARG A 141 -20.31 8.51 -0.98
N VAL A 142 -21.13 9.54 -0.77
CA VAL A 142 -22.39 9.75 -1.50
C VAL A 142 -22.47 11.19 -1.98
N ILE A 143 -22.82 11.37 -3.25
CA ILE A 143 -23.23 12.67 -3.79
C ILE A 143 -24.68 12.58 -4.26
N LEU A 144 -25.49 13.55 -3.85
CA LEU A 144 -26.82 13.80 -4.40
C LEU A 144 -26.79 15.12 -5.17
N SER A 145 -27.10 15.06 -6.46
CA SER A 145 -27.39 16.23 -7.28
C SER A 145 -28.89 16.41 -7.43
N GLY A 146 -29.35 17.65 -7.33
CA GLY A 146 -30.71 18.06 -7.62
C GLY A 146 -31.10 17.95 -9.09
N ASP A 147 -30.11 17.97 -9.97
CA ASP A 147 -30.25 17.94 -11.42
C ASP A 147 -29.37 16.85 -12.05
N ILE A 148 -29.84 16.33 -13.18
CA ILE A 148 -29.14 15.37 -14.03
C ILE A 148 -28.69 16.02 -15.34
N ASN A 149 -29.38 17.06 -15.79
CA ASN A 149 -29.24 17.61 -17.14
C ASN A 149 -27.91 18.35 -17.31
N PHE A 150 -27.34 18.93 -16.25
CA PHE A 150 -26.03 19.58 -16.30
C PHE A 150 -24.86 18.67 -16.73
N LEU A 151 -25.03 17.34 -16.63
CA LEU A 151 -24.04 16.34 -17.07
C LEU A 151 -24.39 15.68 -18.39
N ASP A 152 -25.45 16.13 -19.06
CA ASP A 152 -25.84 15.57 -20.35
C ASP A 152 -24.95 16.09 -21.49
N ARG A 153 -25.14 15.55 -22.70
CA ARG A 153 -24.35 15.93 -23.87
C ARG A 153 -24.45 17.41 -24.26
N SER A 154 -25.49 18.10 -23.78
CA SER A 154 -25.82 19.48 -24.12
C SER A 154 -25.19 20.47 -23.14
N HIS A 155 -25.02 20.09 -21.87
CA HIS A 155 -24.57 20.99 -20.81
C HIS A 155 -23.26 20.56 -20.12
N ILE A 156 -22.71 19.39 -20.42
CA ILE A 156 -21.44 18.94 -19.80
C ILE A 156 -20.25 19.86 -20.15
N GLN A 157 -20.36 20.67 -21.20
CA GLN A 157 -19.33 21.64 -21.59
C GLN A 157 -19.61 23.05 -21.07
N ASP A 158 -20.71 23.26 -20.35
CA ASP A 158 -21.02 24.53 -19.72
C ASP A 158 -20.24 24.67 -18.41
N ASP A 159 -19.76 25.88 -18.14
CA ASP A 159 -18.90 26.20 -16.97
C ASP A 159 -17.82 25.12 -16.77
N ASP A 160 -17.68 24.59 -15.54
CA ASP A 160 -16.73 23.52 -15.22
C ASP A 160 -17.41 22.14 -15.05
N ASN A 161 -18.59 21.93 -15.66
CA ASN A 161 -19.38 20.71 -15.46
C ASN A 161 -18.62 19.42 -15.82
N PHE A 162 -17.80 19.45 -16.87
CA PHE A 162 -16.94 18.32 -17.24
C PHE A 162 -15.91 18.01 -16.15
N GLN A 163 -15.28 19.04 -15.60
CA GLN A 163 -14.29 18.89 -14.52
C GLN A 163 -14.95 18.43 -13.22
N PHE A 164 -16.16 18.94 -12.91
CA PHE A 164 -16.99 18.45 -11.82
C PHE A 164 -17.22 16.93 -11.94
N ALA A 165 -17.63 16.45 -13.12
CA ALA A 165 -17.89 15.04 -13.33
C ALA A 165 -16.65 14.17 -13.08
N ILE A 166 -15.49 14.57 -13.61
CA ILE A 166 -14.21 13.87 -13.37
C ILE A 166 -13.92 13.81 -11.87
N ASN A 167 -14.03 14.94 -11.18
CA ASN A 167 -13.73 15.05 -9.76
C ASN A 167 -14.67 14.20 -8.89
N VAL A 168 -15.97 14.18 -9.21
CA VAL A 168 -16.95 13.32 -8.54
C VAL A 168 -16.53 11.86 -8.64
N PHE A 169 -16.20 11.37 -9.84
CA PHE A 169 -15.81 9.97 -9.98
C PHE A 169 -14.48 9.67 -9.28
N ASN A 170 -13.47 10.55 -9.38
CA ASN A 170 -12.19 10.40 -8.67
C ASN A 170 -12.39 10.34 -7.14
N TRP A 171 -13.24 11.20 -6.58
CA TRP A 171 -13.52 11.25 -5.16
C TRP A 171 -14.36 10.06 -4.68
N LEU A 172 -15.39 9.67 -5.43
CA LEU A 172 -16.23 8.52 -5.09
C LEU A 172 -15.48 7.19 -5.18
N SER A 173 -14.62 6.99 -6.19
CA SER A 173 -13.87 5.74 -6.36
C SER A 173 -12.70 5.58 -5.39
N SER A 174 -12.28 6.65 -4.74
CA SER A 174 -11.15 6.68 -3.81
C SER A 174 -11.56 6.63 -2.34
N ALA A 175 -12.83 6.32 -2.03
CA ALA A 175 -13.32 6.33 -0.65
C ALA A 175 -12.50 5.40 0.28
N ALA A 176 -12.12 4.22 -0.23
CA ALA A 176 -11.26 3.25 0.46
C ALA A 176 -9.75 3.39 0.15
N ALA A 177 -9.31 4.52 -0.40
CA ALA A 177 -7.90 4.77 -0.66
C ALA A 177 -7.12 5.06 0.63
N HIS A 178 -5.87 4.61 0.68
CA HIS A 178 -4.93 4.93 1.78
C HIS A 178 -3.70 5.69 1.28
N VAL A 179 -3.69 6.10 0.01
CA VAL A 179 -2.64 6.93 -0.59
C VAL A 179 -3.24 8.23 -1.09
N LEU A 180 -2.67 9.35 -0.66
CA LEU A 180 -2.94 10.67 -1.24
C LEU A 180 -1.83 10.99 -2.26
N LEU A 181 -2.23 11.24 -3.50
CA LEU A 181 -1.35 11.63 -4.60
C LEU A 181 -1.59 13.10 -4.94
N TYR A 182 -0.53 13.89 -4.94
CA TYR A 182 -0.49 15.19 -5.60
C TYR A 182 0.30 15.09 -6.89
N ASN A 183 -0.24 15.62 -7.98
CA ASN A 183 0.49 15.81 -9.23
C ASN A 183 0.00 17.05 -9.99
N ASP A 184 0.92 17.93 -10.37
CA ASP A 184 0.65 19.15 -11.14
C ASP A 184 1.30 19.17 -12.54
N GLU A 185 1.45 18.00 -13.15
CA GLU A 185 1.95 17.82 -14.51
C GLU A 185 1.24 18.75 -15.50
N PHE A 186 2.04 19.53 -16.24
CA PHE A 186 1.60 20.62 -17.13
C PHE A 186 1.99 20.40 -18.60
N LEU A 187 2.84 19.43 -18.91
CA LEU A 187 3.22 19.06 -20.28
C LEU A 187 2.33 17.97 -20.89
N LYS A 188 1.60 17.19 -20.06
CA LYS A 188 0.69 16.15 -20.55
C LYS A 188 -0.69 16.69 -20.92
N LEU A 189 -1.28 16.08 -21.96
CA LEU A 189 -2.66 16.37 -22.40
C LEU A 189 -3.70 15.84 -21.41
N ASN A 190 -3.49 14.64 -20.86
CA ASN A 190 -4.32 14.07 -19.81
C ASN A 190 -3.56 14.16 -18.48
N PRO A 191 -3.94 15.07 -17.58
CA PRO A 191 -3.21 15.27 -16.34
C PRO A 191 -3.54 14.25 -15.24
N TYR A 192 -4.41 13.28 -15.54
CA TYR A 192 -4.68 12.12 -14.66
C TYR A 192 -3.91 10.86 -15.10
N ASP A 193 -3.22 10.91 -16.26
CA ASP A 193 -2.41 9.82 -16.80
C ASP A 193 -0.92 10.11 -16.56
N VAL A 194 -0.52 10.04 -15.28
CA VAL A 194 0.82 10.38 -14.79
C VAL A 194 1.56 9.14 -14.29
N ALA A 195 2.90 9.19 -14.25
CA ALA A 195 3.71 8.03 -13.88
C ALA A 195 3.41 7.49 -12.46
N PRO A 196 3.30 8.33 -11.39
CA PRO A 196 2.98 7.82 -10.05
C PRO A 196 1.57 7.23 -9.97
N ALA A 197 0.61 7.79 -10.71
CA ALA A 197 -0.74 7.24 -10.86
C ALA A 197 -0.72 5.82 -11.44
N ARG A 198 -0.02 5.63 -12.57
CA ARG A 198 0.16 4.32 -13.21
C ARG A 198 0.94 3.33 -12.33
N ALA A 199 1.87 3.81 -11.52
CA ALA A 199 2.61 2.99 -10.59
C ALA A 199 1.69 2.43 -9.48
N LEU A 200 0.84 3.27 -8.89
CA LEU A 200 -0.17 2.85 -7.91
C LEU A 200 -1.14 1.82 -8.51
N GLU A 201 -1.60 2.04 -9.74
CA GLU A 201 -2.42 1.06 -10.47
C GLU A 201 -1.70 -0.29 -10.66
N ASN A 202 -0.43 -0.27 -11.08
CA ASN A 202 0.36 -1.48 -11.30
C ASN A 202 0.55 -2.28 -10.00
N LEU A 203 0.65 -1.59 -8.86
CA LEU A 203 0.76 -2.19 -7.54
C LEU A 203 -0.59 -2.58 -6.92
N GLY A 204 -1.71 -2.31 -7.61
CA GLY A 204 -3.06 -2.55 -7.09
C GLY A 204 -3.44 -1.68 -5.88
N ILE A 205 -2.78 -0.53 -5.71
CA ILE A 205 -2.98 0.38 -4.58
C ILE A 205 -4.06 1.40 -4.93
N LYS A 206 -5.12 1.48 -4.12
CA LYS A 206 -6.15 2.53 -4.23
C LYS A 206 -5.61 3.86 -3.71
N TYR A 207 -5.88 4.93 -4.44
CA TYR A 207 -5.37 6.26 -4.13
C TYR A 207 -6.38 7.36 -4.48
N PHE A 208 -6.17 8.56 -3.92
CA PHE A 208 -6.90 9.77 -4.29
C PHE A 208 -5.94 10.79 -4.90
N LEU A 209 -6.24 11.28 -6.11
CA LEU A 209 -5.41 12.22 -6.85
C LEU A 209 -5.96 13.64 -6.73
N THR A 210 -5.09 14.56 -6.33
CA THR A 210 -5.31 16.00 -6.31
C THR A 210 -4.30 16.67 -7.23
N ARG A 211 -4.69 17.79 -7.82
CA ARG A 211 -3.88 18.50 -8.81
C ARG A 211 -3.53 19.91 -8.41
N SER A 212 -4.38 20.56 -7.61
CA SER A 212 -4.04 21.86 -7.04
C SER A 212 -3.70 21.74 -5.57
N ILE A 213 -2.74 22.56 -5.17
CA ILE A 213 -2.19 22.48 -3.82
C ILE A 213 -3.23 22.80 -2.74
N LYS A 214 -4.20 23.67 -3.05
CA LYS A 214 -5.32 23.97 -2.16
C LYS A 214 -6.07 22.69 -1.79
N TYR A 215 -6.41 21.86 -2.77
CA TYR A 215 -7.20 20.65 -2.53
C TYR A 215 -6.35 19.47 -2.08
N PHE A 216 -5.05 19.44 -2.39
CA PHE A 216 -4.11 18.55 -1.71
C PHE A 216 -4.13 18.80 -0.20
N ASN A 217 -3.86 20.04 0.22
CA ASN A 217 -3.85 20.42 1.65
C ASN A 217 -5.20 20.14 2.30
N PHE A 218 -6.30 20.55 1.67
CA PHE A 218 -7.64 20.27 2.15
C PHE A 218 -7.84 18.76 2.39
N SER A 219 -7.48 17.92 1.42
CA SER A 219 -7.72 16.48 1.48
C SER A 219 -6.79 15.76 2.46
N LEU A 220 -5.56 16.26 2.63
CA LEU A 220 -4.64 15.78 3.65
C LEU A 220 -5.24 15.99 5.04
N HIS A 221 -5.76 17.19 5.33
CA HIS A 221 -6.30 17.53 6.64
C HIS A 221 -7.67 16.93 6.92
N GLU A 222 -8.58 16.96 5.94
CA GLU A 222 -9.94 16.45 6.11
C GLU A 222 -9.94 14.94 6.38
N TYR A 223 -9.02 14.20 5.75
CA TYR A 223 -8.91 12.75 5.87
C TYR A 223 -7.59 12.33 6.53
N TRP A 224 -7.09 13.10 7.50
CA TRP A 224 -5.77 12.90 8.12
C TRP A 224 -5.47 11.45 8.53
N ASP A 225 -6.42 10.81 9.23
CA ASP A 225 -6.27 9.45 9.75
C ASP A 225 -6.48 8.36 8.68
N GLN A 226 -6.90 8.72 7.46
CA GLN A 226 -7.11 7.76 6.36
C GLN A 226 -5.80 7.39 5.67
N TRP A 227 -4.85 8.33 5.60
CA TRP A 227 -3.66 8.17 4.76
C TRP A 227 -2.59 7.30 5.44
N SER A 228 -1.98 6.40 4.67
CA SER A 228 -0.81 5.61 5.06
C SER A 228 0.46 6.07 4.34
N LEU A 229 0.30 6.71 3.19
CA LEU A 229 1.39 7.26 2.38
C LEU A 229 0.90 8.50 1.63
N VAL A 230 1.74 9.53 1.59
CA VAL A 230 1.58 10.66 0.67
C VAL A 230 2.61 10.53 -0.44
N VAL A 231 2.16 10.60 -1.70
CA VAL A 231 3.02 10.70 -2.88
C VAL A 231 2.85 12.11 -3.43
N PHE A 232 3.95 12.86 -3.48
CA PHE A 232 3.94 14.27 -3.89
C PHE A 232 4.86 14.46 -5.08
N ASP A 233 4.26 14.59 -6.24
CA ASP A 233 4.95 14.74 -7.50
C ASP A 233 4.70 16.15 -8.04
N GLN A 234 5.75 16.95 -8.17
CA GLN A 234 5.61 18.38 -8.47
C GLN A 234 6.52 18.84 -9.62
N PRO A 235 6.22 18.40 -10.86
CA PRO A 235 6.85 18.95 -12.06
C PRO A 235 6.52 20.43 -12.31
N GLY A 236 5.35 20.91 -11.86
CA GLY A 236 4.85 22.27 -12.02
C GLY A 236 5.53 23.33 -11.13
N GLY A 237 4.89 24.47 -10.90
CA GLY A 237 5.45 25.59 -10.13
C GLY A 237 4.83 25.77 -8.74
N ILE A 238 5.60 26.33 -7.80
CA ILE A 238 5.23 26.45 -6.36
C ILE A 238 4.34 27.67 -6.03
N ALA A 239 3.50 27.49 -4.99
CA ALA A 239 3.07 28.52 -4.03
C ALA A 239 3.53 28.14 -2.60
N ASP A 240 4.03 29.08 -1.79
CA ASP A 240 4.79 28.81 -0.54
C ASP A 240 4.03 28.09 0.61
N SER A 241 2.72 27.85 0.51
CA SER A 241 1.85 27.55 1.65
C SER A 241 1.69 26.08 2.07
N TYR A 242 2.42 25.12 1.47
CA TYR A 242 2.19 23.68 1.72
C TYR A 242 3.34 22.91 2.35
N LEU A 243 4.55 23.49 2.42
CA LEU A 243 5.68 22.83 3.08
C LEU A 243 5.42 22.64 4.60
N ASP A 244 4.64 23.54 5.21
CA ASP A 244 4.19 23.43 6.60
C ASP A 244 3.28 22.20 6.82
N ASP A 245 2.38 21.92 5.86
CA ASP A 245 1.48 20.76 5.94
C ASP A 245 2.23 19.45 5.73
N MET A 246 3.18 19.43 4.80
CA MET A 246 4.12 18.30 4.62
C MET A 246 4.94 18.05 5.89
N GLN A 247 5.41 19.13 6.54
CA GLN A 247 6.14 19.01 7.80
C GLN A 247 5.26 18.41 8.88
N ALA A 248 4.05 18.95 9.09
CA ALA A 248 3.12 18.46 10.09
C ALA A 248 2.78 16.96 9.85
N TRP A 249 2.63 16.55 8.60
CA TRP A 249 2.40 15.16 8.23
C TRP A 249 3.54 14.26 8.69
N VAL A 250 4.78 14.61 8.34
CA VAL A 250 5.96 13.80 8.69
C VAL A 250 6.22 13.80 10.21
N GLU A 251 6.04 14.95 10.88
CA GLU A 251 6.13 15.06 12.35
C GLU A 251 5.11 14.17 13.08
N SER A 252 3.94 13.95 12.47
CA SER A 252 2.89 13.08 13.04
C SER A 252 3.16 11.59 12.90
N GLY A 253 4.19 11.19 12.16
CA GLY A 253 4.48 9.78 11.87
C GLY A 253 4.18 9.37 10.42
N GLY A 254 3.60 10.26 9.62
CA GLY A 254 3.23 10.01 8.22
C GLY A 254 4.41 9.66 7.30
N LYS A 255 4.19 8.74 6.37
CA LYS A 255 5.17 8.39 5.32
C LYS A 255 5.00 9.27 4.09
N MET A 256 6.09 9.61 3.41
CA MET A 256 6.04 10.47 2.23
C MET A 256 7.09 10.14 1.16
N ILE A 257 6.68 10.13 -0.11
CA ILE A 257 7.59 10.17 -1.27
C ILE A 257 7.41 11.51 -1.96
N VAL A 258 8.52 12.16 -2.32
CA VAL A 258 8.49 13.47 -2.95
C VAL A 258 9.39 13.51 -4.18
N SER A 259 8.88 14.06 -5.30
CA SER A 259 9.68 14.51 -6.44
C SER A 259 9.44 16.01 -6.65
N MET A 260 10.50 16.81 -6.50
CA MET A 260 10.44 18.26 -6.73
C MET A 260 11.83 18.87 -7.00
N TYR A 261 11.86 20.03 -7.65
CA TYR A 261 13.09 20.69 -8.11
C TYR A 261 13.34 22.10 -7.51
N TRP A 262 12.36 22.70 -6.83
CA TRP A 262 12.37 24.14 -6.49
C TRP A 262 12.77 24.44 -5.02
N MET A 263 13.56 23.60 -4.37
CA MET A 263 13.86 23.78 -2.95
C MET A 263 14.76 24.98 -2.64
N THR A 264 15.56 25.46 -3.60
CA THR A 264 16.56 26.53 -3.37
C THR A 264 15.94 27.86 -2.97
N ASN A 265 14.69 28.11 -3.37
CA ASN A 265 13.94 29.31 -3.01
C ASN A 265 13.43 29.28 -1.56
N LEU A 266 13.37 28.09 -0.95
CA LEU A 266 12.89 27.84 0.41
C LEU A 266 13.93 27.01 1.19
N ALA A 267 15.22 27.24 0.93
CA ALA A 267 16.31 26.39 1.43
C ALA A 267 16.41 26.34 2.97
N ASP A 268 15.89 27.37 3.64
CA ASP A 268 15.88 27.48 5.11
C ASP A 268 14.64 26.83 5.76
N HIS A 269 13.75 26.18 4.99
CA HIS A 269 12.54 25.57 5.53
C HIS A 269 12.87 24.38 6.47
N PRO A 270 12.26 24.29 7.67
CA PRO A 270 12.54 23.23 8.65
C PRO A 270 12.15 21.81 8.20
N LEU A 271 11.40 21.68 7.10
CA LEU A 271 11.07 20.40 6.46
C LEU A 271 12.33 19.63 6.02
N TRP A 272 13.35 20.30 5.47
CA TRP A 272 14.49 19.59 4.86
C TRP A 272 15.29 18.81 5.90
N PRO A 273 15.67 19.39 7.06
CA PRO A 273 16.32 18.61 8.11
C PRO A 273 15.49 17.44 8.64
N LEU A 274 14.16 17.56 8.63
CA LEU A 274 13.25 16.46 9.00
C LEU A 274 13.33 15.27 8.02
N PHE A 275 13.62 15.56 6.75
CA PHE A 275 13.86 14.58 5.69
C PHE A 275 15.31 14.06 5.72
N GLY A 276 16.18 14.65 6.54
CA GLY A 276 17.57 14.25 6.72
C GLY A 276 18.53 14.90 5.73
N PHE A 277 18.20 16.07 5.15
CA PHE A 277 19.11 16.80 4.27
C PHE A 277 18.91 18.31 4.33
N ILE A 278 19.77 19.06 3.64
CA ILE A 278 19.48 20.45 3.22
C ILE A 278 19.77 20.63 1.72
N PRO A 279 18.93 21.39 1.01
CA PRO A 279 19.16 21.69 -0.41
C PRO A 279 20.36 22.63 -0.59
N LEU A 280 21.11 22.44 -1.66
CA LEU A 280 22.30 23.25 -1.97
C LEU A 280 22.12 24.07 -3.26
N THR A 281 22.52 23.50 -4.40
CA THR A 281 22.59 24.21 -5.67
C THR A 281 21.79 23.48 -6.72
N THR A 282 21.15 24.25 -7.60
CA THR A 282 20.44 23.72 -8.76
C THR A 282 21.33 22.82 -9.61
N VAL A 283 20.79 21.68 -10.02
CA VAL A 283 21.40 20.69 -10.92
C VAL A 283 21.46 21.30 -12.33
N PRO A 284 22.54 21.06 -13.11
CA PRO A 284 22.56 21.46 -14.52
C PRO A 284 21.43 20.80 -15.31
N ASN A 285 20.83 21.53 -16.25
CA ASN A 285 19.75 20.98 -17.08
C ASN A 285 20.19 19.68 -17.77
N GLN A 286 19.32 18.69 -17.78
CA GLN A 286 19.49 17.37 -18.38
C GLN A 286 20.73 16.61 -17.86
N SER A 287 20.90 16.56 -16.54
CA SER A 287 21.98 15.79 -15.92
C SER A 287 21.60 14.32 -15.71
N ASP A 288 22.51 13.40 -16.03
CA ASP A 288 22.36 11.98 -15.69
C ASP A 288 22.31 11.80 -14.15
N VAL A 289 21.42 10.93 -13.67
CA VAL A 289 21.32 10.52 -12.26
C VAL A 289 21.95 9.15 -12.09
N HIS A 290 23.13 9.09 -11.48
CA HIS A 290 23.88 7.85 -11.26
C HIS A 290 23.42 7.13 -9.99
N ILE A 291 23.12 5.83 -10.13
CA ILE A 291 22.74 4.96 -9.02
C ILE A 291 23.99 4.57 -8.24
N TRP A 292 24.02 4.87 -6.93
CA TRP A 292 25.14 4.52 -6.04
C TRP A 292 24.89 3.25 -5.26
N SER A 293 23.62 2.95 -4.98
CA SER A 293 23.18 1.78 -4.22
C SER A 293 22.29 0.87 -5.06
N SER A 294 22.83 0.25 -6.11
CA SER A 294 22.08 -0.58 -7.06
C SER A 294 21.38 -1.80 -6.43
N ASP A 295 21.88 -2.27 -5.29
CA ASP A 295 21.28 -3.39 -4.55
C ASP A 295 20.08 -2.93 -3.68
N ASN A 296 19.81 -1.62 -3.60
CA ASN A 296 18.66 -1.11 -2.87
C ASN A 296 17.37 -1.37 -3.68
N PRO A 297 16.35 -2.01 -3.07
CA PRO A 297 15.11 -2.34 -3.76
C PRO A 297 14.34 -1.18 -4.39
N ILE A 298 14.57 0.08 -3.96
CA ILE A 298 13.96 1.24 -4.60
C ILE A 298 14.31 1.37 -6.09
N PHE A 299 15.35 0.68 -6.56
CA PHE A 299 15.74 0.70 -7.96
C PHE A 299 15.33 -0.54 -8.74
N ASN A 300 15.09 -1.68 -8.10
CA ASN A 300 14.98 -2.96 -8.82
C ASN A 300 13.84 -3.89 -8.37
N LEU A 301 13.00 -3.48 -7.41
CA LEU A 301 11.85 -4.27 -6.99
C LEU A 301 10.60 -3.40 -6.81
N PRO A 302 9.44 -3.78 -7.39
CA PRO A 302 9.21 -5.00 -8.18
C PRO A 302 9.59 -4.92 -9.67
N ALA A 303 9.90 -3.73 -10.18
CA ALA A 303 10.35 -3.53 -11.55
C ALA A 303 11.89 -3.59 -11.61
N ASP A 304 12.41 -4.56 -12.36
CA ASP A 304 13.86 -4.70 -12.54
C ASP A 304 14.40 -3.57 -13.42
N TYR A 305 15.18 -2.65 -12.83
CA TYR A 305 15.91 -1.63 -13.57
C TYR A 305 17.38 -2.02 -13.68
N ALA A 306 17.81 -2.45 -14.87
CA ALA A 306 19.14 -3.03 -15.06
C ALA A 306 20.23 -1.98 -15.37
N ALA A 307 19.84 -0.73 -15.60
CA ALA A 307 20.79 0.34 -15.92
C ALA A 307 21.44 0.93 -14.65
N THR A 308 22.60 1.57 -14.84
CA THR A 308 23.38 2.15 -13.74
C THR A 308 23.08 3.63 -13.48
N LEU A 309 22.24 4.25 -14.32
CA LEU A 309 21.89 5.66 -14.24
C LEU A 309 20.60 5.92 -15.03
N PHE A 310 19.86 6.95 -14.62
CA PHE A 310 18.71 7.50 -15.35
C PHE A 310 19.18 8.65 -16.27
N ARG A 311 18.65 8.71 -17.50
CA ARG A 311 19.00 9.76 -18.48
C ARG A 311 17.79 10.60 -18.85
N PRO A 312 17.80 11.91 -18.58
CA PRO A 312 16.67 12.76 -18.93
C PRO A 312 16.50 12.83 -20.45
N ASN A 313 15.26 12.70 -20.92
CA ASN A 313 14.92 12.78 -22.34
C ASN A 313 13.74 13.71 -22.63
N VAL A 314 13.19 14.33 -21.59
CA VAL A 314 12.23 15.45 -21.67
C VAL A 314 12.83 16.62 -20.91
N ASP A 315 12.57 17.85 -21.36
CA ASP A 315 13.14 19.07 -20.78
C ASP A 315 12.04 19.85 -20.04
N TYR A 316 12.12 19.89 -18.72
CA TYR A 316 11.25 20.68 -17.84
C TYR A 316 11.91 22.01 -17.40
N GLY A 317 13.19 22.22 -17.75
CA GLY A 317 13.91 23.48 -17.67
C GLY A 317 14.80 23.66 -16.44
N ILE A 318 14.26 23.55 -15.22
CA ILE A 318 15.07 23.38 -14.01
C ILE A 318 14.67 22.06 -13.40
N GLU A 319 15.63 21.16 -13.29
CA GLU A 319 15.30 19.74 -13.17
C GLU A 319 15.81 19.12 -11.87
N GLY A 320 16.45 19.89 -10.99
CA GLY A 320 16.75 19.41 -9.64
C GLY A 320 17.67 20.28 -8.81
N VAL A 321 18.01 19.79 -7.61
CA VAL A 321 18.94 20.42 -6.65
C VAL A 321 19.81 19.35 -5.99
N THR A 322 21.11 19.62 -5.82
CA THR A 322 21.99 18.72 -5.06
C THR A 322 21.78 18.87 -3.57
N LEU A 323 21.93 17.78 -2.82
CA LEU A 323 21.64 17.75 -1.39
C LEU A 323 22.91 17.53 -0.55
N HIS A 324 22.97 18.16 0.63
CA HIS A 324 23.84 17.71 1.72
C HIS A 324 23.02 16.80 2.64
N VAL A 325 23.43 15.54 2.77
CA VAL A 325 22.69 14.49 3.50
C VAL A 325 23.26 14.33 4.91
N PHE A 326 22.38 14.25 5.90
CA PHE A 326 22.73 14.06 7.31
C PHE A 326 22.79 12.57 7.68
N ASP A 327 23.40 12.26 8.84
CA ASP A 327 23.60 10.88 9.33
C ASP A 327 22.30 10.07 9.54
N ASN A 328 21.14 10.74 9.66
CA ASN A 328 19.84 10.08 9.80
C ASN A 328 19.19 9.71 8.45
N ALA A 329 19.87 9.94 7.33
CA ALA A 329 19.44 9.58 6.00
C ALA A 329 20.58 8.93 5.20
N THR A 330 20.21 8.28 4.11
CA THR A 330 21.13 7.56 3.22
C THR A 330 20.99 8.11 1.82
N SER A 331 22.12 8.40 1.18
CA SER A 331 22.18 8.78 -0.23
C SER A 331 22.15 7.55 -1.13
N LEU A 332 21.25 7.53 -2.11
CA LEU A 332 21.02 6.36 -2.97
C LEU A 332 21.46 6.60 -4.42
N ALA A 333 21.39 7.84 -4.88
CA ALA A 333 21.85 8.25 -6.21
C ALA A 333 22.30 9.72 -6.22
N GLY A 334 23.06 10.11 -7.24
CA GLY A 334 23.56 11.48 -7.40
C GLY A 334 24.20 11.77 -8.75
N LEU A 335 24.78 12.97 -8.91
CA LEU A 335 25.25 13.48 -10.20
C LEU A 335 26.64 12.98 -10.65
N THR A 336 27.21 12.00 -9.94
CA THR A 336 28.56 11.48 -10.20
C THR A 336 28.54 9.96 -10.23
N ALA A 337 29.43 9.33 -11.00
CA ALA A 337 29.46 7.87 -11.14
C ALA A 337 29.72 7.09 -9.83
N SER A 338 30.24 7.75 -8.81
CA SER A 338 30.38 7.22 -7.46
C SER A 338 29.85 8.23 -6.45
N GLU A 339 29.50 7.75 -5.26
CA GLU A 339 29.07 8.61 -4.15
C GLU A 339 30.09 9.72 -3.85
N GLN A 340 29.58 10.94 -3.77
CA GLN A 340 30.34 12.14 -3.41
C GLN A 340 29.47 13.04 -2.55
N GLU A 341 30.09 13.64 -1.54
CA GLU A 341 29.41 14.59 -0.67
C GLU A 341 28.88 15.78 -1.48
N ASN A 342 27.67 16.22 -1.13
CA ASN A 342 26.97 17.33 -1.77
C ASN A 342 26.61 17.08 -3.26
N LYS A 343 26.54 15.81 -3.68
CA LYS A 343 26.13 15.39 -5.03
C LYS A 343 24.89 14.51 -5.07
N SER A 344 24.30 14.22 -3.92
CA SER A 344 23.11 13.38 -3.76
C SER A 344 21.88 14.03 -4.40
N VAL A 345 21.04 13.19 -5.01
CA VAL A 345 19.72 13.60 -5.55
C VAL A 345 18.58 12.62 -5.26
N ILE A 346 18.88 11.39 -4.80
CA ILE A 346 17.89 10.48 -4.19
C ILE A 346 18.33 10.20 -2.76
N VAL A 347 17.44 10.48 -1.80
CA VAL A 347 17.72 10.33 -0.38
C VAL A 347 16.55 9.64 0.29
N THR A 348 16.83 8.63 1.12
CA THR A 348 15.84 8.04 2.02
C THR A 348 16.23 8.30 3.46
N ARG A 349 15.26 8.57 4.33
CA ARG A 349 15.51 8.58 5.78
C ARG A 349 15.75 7.15 6.26
N ASN A 350 16.65 6.96 7.22
CA ASN A 350 17.12 5.63 7.63
C ASN A 350 16.04 4.78 8.33
N ASP A 351 14.97 5.39 8.80
CA ASP A 351 13.80 4.71 9.37
C ASP A 351 12.69 4.46 8.34
N GLY A 352 12.91 4.79 7.07
CA GLY A 352 11.94 4.57 5.99
C GLY A 352 10.70 5.47 6.04
N GLN A 353 10.74 6.60 6.79
CA GLN A 353 9.59 7.52 6.81
C GLN A 353 9.48 8.36 5.53
N THR A 354 10.60 8.87 5.00
CA THR A 354 10.60 9.77 3.84
C THR A 354 11.58 9.30 2.76
N LEU A 355 11.15 9.38 1.51
CA LEU A 355 11.99 9.22 0.32
C LEU A 355 11.86 10.49 -0.53
N PHE A 356 13.00 11.03 -0.96
CA PHE A 356 13.04 12.30 -1.67
C PHE A 356 13.88 12.20 -2.94
N ASN A 357 13.26 12.57 -4.05
CA ASN A 357 13.85 12.77 -5.36
C ASN A 357 13.98 14.28 -5.59
N SER A 358 15.21 14.80 -5.50
CA SER A 358 15.48 16.21 -5.73
C SER A 358 15.63 16.58 -7.20
N PHE A 359 15.00 15.79 -8.06
CA PHE A 359 14.85 15.99 -9.49
C PHE A 359 13.45 15.57 -9.91
N LEU A 360 13.07 15.91 -11.13
CA LEU A 360 11.78 15.52 -11.69
C LEU A 360 11.86 14.12 -12.27
N ILE A 361 11.17 13.16 -11.66
CA ILE A 361 11.11 11.80 -12.22
C ILE A 361 10.45 11.81 -13.60
N ASP A 362 9.56 12.77 -13.88
CA ASP A 362 8.84 12.91 -15.15
C ASP A 362 9.72 13.10 -16.39
N GLU A 363 11.01 13.45 -16.21
CA GLU A 363 11.96 13.64 -17.30
C GLU A 363 12.46 12.34 -17.94
N PHE A 364 12.27 11.19 -17.27
CA PHE A 364 12.69 9.86 -17.72
C PHE A 364 11.56 9.10 -18.41
N GLN A 365 11.24 9.51 -19.63
CA GLN A 365 10.17 8.90 -20.44
C GLN A 365 10.68 7.88 -21.48
N ALA A 366 11.98 7.61 -21.51
CA ALA A 366 12.58 6.62 -22.39
C ALA A 366 12.42 5.20 -21.80
N ASP A 367 12.90 4.19 -22.53
CA ASP A 367 13.02 2.79 -22.07
C ASP A 367 14.43 2.30 -22.51
N TYR A 368 15.44 2.62 -21.72
CA TYR A 368 16.87 2.45 -22.01
C TYR A 368 17.38 1.05 -21.65
N ASP A 369 16.76 0.38 -20.68
CA ASP A 369 17.07 -1.00 -20.32
C ASP A 369 16.16 -2.03 -21.02
N ASN A 370 15.18 -1.54 -21.80
CA ASN A 370 14.32 -2.31 -22.69
C ASN A 370 13.42 -3.30 -21.92
N SER A 371 12.91 -2.85 -20.76
CA SER A 371 12.01 -3.58 -19.87
C SER A 371 10.54 -3.54 -20.32
N THR A 372 10.20 -2.75 -21.36
CA THR A 372 8.84 -2.41 -21.86
C THR A 372 8.21 -1.21 -21.15
N TYR A 373 8.75 -0.77 -20.01
CA TYR A 373 8.23 0.37 -19.28
C TYR A 373 9.16 1.57 -19.41
N MET A 374 8.60 2.76 -19.20
CA MET A 374 9.42 3.97 -19.13
C MET A 374 10.12 4.05 -17.78
N GLU A 375 11.35 4.58 -17.71
CA GLU A 375 12.11 4.51 -16.46
C GLU A 375 11.43 5.26 -15.30
N SER A 376 10.75 6.38 -15.60
CA SER A 376 9.94 7.09 -14.62
C SER A 376 8.89 6.19 -13.97
N LEU A 377 8.24 5.31 -14.74
CA LEU A 377 7.25 4.38 -14.22
C LEU A 377 7.90 3.31 -13.35
N GLU A 378 9.06 2.78 -13.75
CA GLU A 378 9.78 1.76 -12.99
C GLU A 378 10.24 2.31 -11.64
N LEU A 379 10.85 3.50 -11.65
CA LEU A 379 11.28 4.15 -10.43
C LEU A 379 10.10 4.43 -9.49
N TRP A 380 9.00 4.99 -10.00
CA TRP A 380 7.79 5.20 -9.18
C TRP A 380 7.21 3.89 -8.64
N VAL A 381 7.15 2.82 -9.44
CA VAL A 381 6.67 1.49 -9.00
C VAL A 381 7.54 0.96 -7.86
N ASN A 382 8.85 1.10 -7.98
CA ASN A 382 9.79 0.59 -6.99
C ASN A 382 9.77 1.40 -5.70
N GLU A 383 9.80 2.72 -5.78
CA GLU A 383 9.75 3.60 -4.62
C GLU A 383 8.43 3.48 -3.85
N ILE A 384 7.30 3.46 -4.56
CA ILE A 384 5.98 3.29 -3.93
C ILE A 384 5.87 1.91 -3.30
N GLY A 385 6.29 0.85 -4.00
CA GLY A 385 6.31 -0.51 -3.47
C GLY A 385 7.18 -0.61 -2.21
N TYR A 386 8.35 0.02 -2.22
CA TYR A 386 9.29 0.06 -1.10
C TYR A 386 8.71 0.73 0.14
N MET A 387 8.02 1.86 -0.04
CA MET A 387 7.52 2.71 1.06
C MET A 387 6.16 2.26 1.61
N TYR A 388 5.29 1.75 0.74
CA TYR A 388 3.91 1.39 1.08
C TYR A 388 3.81 0.04 1.79
N TYR A 389 4.48 -1.01 1.27
CA TYR A 389 4.39 -2.36 1.80
C TYR A 389 5.49 -2.67 2.81
N ASP A 390 5.13 -3.37 3.88
CA ASP A 390 6.10 -3.94 4.81
C ASP A 390 6.86 -5.10 4.15
N ARG A 391 8.11 -5.31 4.59
CA ARG A 391 8.90 -6.47 4.14
C ARG A 391 8.29 -7.77 4.67
N PRO A 392 8.43 -8.90 3.95
CA PRO A 392 7.98 -10.19 4.46
C PRO A 392 8.71 -10.52 5.76
N THR A 393 8.00 -11.17 6.67
CA THR A 393 8.53 -11.62 7.96
C THR A 393 8.35 -13.12 8.10
N ILE A 394 9.19 -13.72 8.92
CA ILE A 394 9.16 -15.15 9.24
C ILE A 394 9.53 -15.31 10.71
N ASN A 395 8.92 -16.27 11.40
CA ASN A 395 9.29 -16.62 12.77
C ASN A 395 10.61 -17.40 12.79
N HIS A 396 11.17 -17.56 13.98
CA HIS A 396 12.34 -18.41 14.24
C HIS A 396 11.92 -19.58 15.14
N PRO A 397 11.53 -20.75 14.58
CA PRO A 397 11.25 -21.96 15.37
C PRO A 397 12.49 -22.44 16.13
N ASP A 398 12.28 -23.17 17.23
CA ASP A 398 13.39 -23.77 17.97
C ASP A 398 14.05 -24.90 17.16
N ASP A 399 15.35 -25.11 17.39
CA ASP A 399 16.10 -26.27 16.88
C ASP A 399 15.45 -27.60 17.32
N VAL A 400 15.40 -28.56 16.41
CA VAL A 400 14.76 -29.86 16.63
C VAL A 400 15.81 -30.91 16.99
N THR A 401 15.62 -31.62 18.10
CA THR A 401 16.47 -32.77 18.49
C THR A 401 15.61 -33.99 18.76
N TYR A 402 15.92 -35.11 18.10
CA TYR A 402 15.17 -36.36 18.26
C TYR A 402 16.06 -37.59 18.06
N ILE A 403 15.59 -38.77 18.46
CA ILE A 403 16.32 -40.04 18.34
C ILE A 403 15.98 -40.72 17.01
N THR A 404 16.99 -41.28 16.35
CA THR A 404 16.84 -42.03 15.08
C THR A 404 15.70 -43.05 15.17
N GLY A 405 14.70 -42.92 14.29
CA GLY A 405 13.53 -43.80 14.23
C GLY A 405 12.28 -43.26 14.95
N GLU A 406 12.36 -42.15 15.67
CA GLU A 406 11.19 -41.41 16.14
C GLU A 406 10.43 -40.78 14.97
N THR A 407 9.14 -40.56 15.16
CA THR A 407 8.22 -39.98 14.17
C THR A 407 7.39 -38.86 14.79
N GLY A 408 6.94 -37.91 13.97
CA GLY A 408 6.17 -36.74 14.42
C GLY A 408 7.04 -35.52 14.70
N ASN A 409 8.29 -35.51 14.21
CA ASN A 409 9.16 -34.35 14.29
C ASN A 409 8.97 -33.49 13.05
N GLU A 410 8.67 -32.21 13.25
CA GLU A 410 8.37 -31.26 12.19
C GLU A 410 8.97 -29.89 12.53
N ILE A 411 9.27 -29.11 11.49
CA ILE A 411 9.54 -27.68 11.62
C ILE A 411 8.33 -26.93 11.07
N VAL A 412 7.84 -25.92 11.80
CA VAL A 412 6.71 -25.09 11.39
C VAL A 412 7.13 -23.63 11.34
N TRP A 413 7.21 -23.09 10.14
CA TRP A 413 7.38 -21.65 9.91
C TRP A 413 6.03 -20.98 9.66
N THR A 414 5.85 -19.77 10.18
CA THR A 414 4.67 -18.93 10.04
C THR A 414 5.04 -17.59 9.38
N PRO A 415 5.40 -17.60 8.08
CA PRO A 415 5.72 -16.38 7.35
C PRO A 415 4.49 -15.49 7.12
N SER A 416 4.73 -14.20 6.89
CA SER A 416 3.71 -13.23 6.48
C SER A 416 4.29 -12.22 5.47
N ALA A 417 3.45 -11.76 4.53
CA ALA A 417 3.83 -10.84 3.47
C ALA A 417 2.66 -9.88 3.17
N SER A 418 2.82 -8.59 3.47
CA SER A 418 1.72 -7.60 3.33
C SER A 418 1.36 -7.31 1.88
N ALA A 419 2.33 -7.37 0.97
CA ALA A 419 2.09 -7.19 -0.46
C ALA A 419 1.38 -8.40 -1.10
N GLY A 420 1.38 -9.54 -0.40
CA GLY A 420 0.87 -10.82 -0.90
C GLY A 420 1.97 -11.87 -0.99
N ALA A 421 1.64 -13.09 -0.59
CA ALA A 421 2.54 -14.23 -0.66
C ALA A 421 2.74 -14.73 -2.10
N TRP A 422 3.94 -15.20 -2.43
CA TRP A 422 4.25 -15.67 -3.79
C TRP A 422 4.87 -17.08 -3.84
N GLU A 423 6.06 -17.27 -3.29
CA GLU A 423 6.79 -18.54 -3.36
C GLU A 423 7.70 -18.79 -2.15
N TYR A 424 8.16 -20.03 -2.00
CA TYR A 424 9.13 -20.42 -0.99
C TYR A 424 10.20 -21.37 -1.57
N VAL A 425 11.37 -21.37 -0.93
CA VAL A 425 12.49 -22.26 -1.22
C VAL A 425 13.03 -22.81 0.10
N LEU A 426 12.96 -24.13 0.28
CA LEU A 426 13.60 -24.85 1.38
C LEU A 426 14.96 -25.38 0.94
N ARG A 427 16.02 -25.03 1.68
CA ARG A 427 17.37 -25.57 1.52
C ARG A 427 17.74 -26.47 2.69
N ILE A 428 18.38 -27.59 2.39
CA ILE A 428 18.96 -28.51 3.37
C ILE A 428 20.47 -28.54 3.14
N ASN A 429 21.24 -28.12 4.15
CA ASN A 429 22.70 -27.93 4.07
C ASN A 429 23.11 -27.11 2.81
N GLY A 430 22.40 -26.01 2.56
CA GLY A 430 22.62 -25.10 1.42
C GLY A 430 22.12 -25.60 0.05
N SER A 431 21.63 -26.84 -0.07
CA SER A 431 21.08 -27.37 -1.33
C SER A 431 19.55 -27.27 -1.34
N ILE A 432 18.95 -26.82 -2.46
CA ILE A 432 17.49 -26.76 -2.58
C ILE A 432 16.91 -28.18 -2.46
N ALA A 433 16.10 -28.39 -1.44
CA ALA A 433 15.39 -29.64 -1.19
C ALA A 433 13.96 -29.59 -1.76
N GLU A 434 13.29 -28.45 -1.59
CA GLU A 434 11.92 -28.23 -2.06
C GLU A 434 11.72 -26.74 -2.40
N SER A 435 10.83 -26.45 -3.36
CA SER A 435 10.36 -25.10 -3.64
C SER A 435 8.95 -25.16 -4.22
N GLY A 436 8.19 -24.09 -4.05
CA GLY A 436 6.83 -24.03 -4.61
C GLY A 436 6.13 -22.71 -4.36
N SER A 437 4.92 -22.59 -4.89
CA SER A 437 4.07 -21.43 -4.64
C SER A 437 3.64 -21.38 -3.17
N TRP A 438 3.62 -20.19 -2.59
CA TRP A 438 3.13 -19.91 -1.26
C TRP A 438 2.04 -18.85 -1.36
N SER A 439 0.81 -19.21 -0.98
CA SER A 439 -0.35 -18.31 -1.00
C SER A 439 -0.69 -17.75 0.39
N GLY A 440 0.27 -17.80 1.32
CA GLY A 440 0.11 -17.40 2.71
C GLY A 440 -0.06 -18.59 3.66
N GLY A 441 -0.04 -18.32 4.96
CA GLY A 441 -0.18 -19.32 6.02
C GLY A 441 1.12 -20.05 6.36
N ALA A 442 1.01 -20.99 7.30
CA ALA A 442 2.14 -21.73 7.85
C ALA A 442 2.67 -22.79 6.86
N LEU A 443 3.99 -22.98 6.85
CA LEU A 443 4.70 -24.01 6.10
C LEU A 443 5.27 -25.03 7.08
N THR A 444 4.88 -26.30 6.93
CA THR A 444 5.26 -27.39 7.83
C THR A 444 6.06 -28.43 7.06
N PHE A 445 7.24 -28.77 7.58
CA PHE A 445 8.16 -29.71 6.97
C PHE A 445 8.44 -30.86 7.93
N ASN A 446 8.19 -32.09 7.47
CA ASN A 446 8.53 -33.29 8.21
C ASN A 446 10.05 -33.50 8.19
N VAL A 447 10.63 -33.76 9.35
CA VAL A 447 12.08 -34.01 9.51
C VAL A 447 12.37 -35.41 10.03
N ASP A 448 11.44 -36.35 9.92
CA ASP A 448 11.62 -37.74 10.37
C ASP A 448 12.42 -38.59 9.36
N GLY A 449 12.80 -39.81 9.77
CA GLY A 449 13.35 -40.82 8.85
C GLY A 449 14.83 -40.65 8.49
N TYR A 450 15.51 -39.65 9.04
CA TYR A 450 16.94 -39.44 8.87
C TYR A 450 17.78 -40.22 9.90
N ASN A 451 19.01 -40.56 9.50
CA ASN A 451 20.03 -41.14 10.40
C ASN A 451 20.63 -40.06 11.31
N ALA A 452 21.36 -40.47 12.34
CA ALA A 452 22.05 -39.55 13.22
C ALA A 452 22.97 -38.58 12.47
N SER A 453 22.63 -37.28 12.52
CA SER A 453 23.32 -36.18 11.85
C SER A 453 22.86 -34.85 12.43
N VAL A 454 23.66 -33.80 12.24
CA VAL A 454 23.22 -32.42 12.38
C VAL A 454 23.02 -31.88 10.97
N THR A 455 21.82 -31.39 10.69
CA THR A 455 21.39 -30.90 9.38
C THR A 455 20.82 -29.51 9.52
N GLU A 456 21.25 -28.59 8.66
CA GLU A 456 20.73 -27.23 8.60
C GLU A 456 19.57 -27.16 7.61
N TYR A 457 18.43 -26.64 8.06
CA TYR A 457 17.26 -26.34 7.23
C TYR A 457 17.08 -24.83 7.17
N GLU A 458 17.10 -24.25 5.97
CA GLU A 458 16.85 -22.83 5.72
C GLU A 458 15.60 -22.69 4.86
N LEU A 459 14.62 -21.91 5.33
CA LEU A 459 13.44 -21.56 4.54
C LEU A 459 13.54 -20.09 4.11
N THR A 460 13.54 -19.85 2.80
CA THR A 460 13.33 -18.52 2.22
C THR A 460 11.91 -18.40 1.69
N VAL A 461 11.21 -17.31 2.01
CA VAL A 461 9.90 -16.97 1.42
C VAL A 461 9.99 -15.66 0.64
N TYR A 462 9.17 -15.53 -0.39
CA TYR A 462 9.10 -14.36 -1.27
C TYR A 462 7.67 -13.81 -1.32
N ASP A 463 7.54 -12.49 -1.39
CA ASP A 463 6.28 -11.81 -1.69
C ASP A 463 6.11 -11.52 -3.19
N VAL A 464 4.93 -11.04 -3.59
CA VAL A 464 4.62 -10.75 -5.00
C VAL A 464 5.43 -9.60 -5.59
N LEU A 465 6.13 -8.81 -4.76
CA LEU A 465 7.01 -7.73 -5.21
C LEU A 465 8.46 -8.21 -5.35
N GLY A 466 8.76 -9.45 -4.97
CA GLY A 466 10.09 -10.04 -5.01
C GLY A 466 10.93 -9.80 -3.75
N TYR A 467 10.37 -9.16 -2.71
CA TYR A 467 11.06 -9.11 -1.41
C TYR A 467 11.11 -10.50 -0.78
N SER A 468 12.17 -10.78 -0.03
CA SER A 468 12.35 -12.08 0.61
C SER A 468 12.89 -11.98 2.03
N VAL A 469 12.64 -13.04 2.79
CA VAL A 469 13.19 -13.25 4.13
C VAL A 469 13.51 -14.73 4.33
N SER A 470 14.57 -15.03 5.08
CA SER A 470 14.99 -16.39 5.39
C SER A 470 15.05 -16.62 6.89
N ASP A 471 14.81 -17.87 7.30
CA ASP A 471 15.08 -18.36 8.65
C ASP A 471 15.75 -19.74 8.61
N THR A 472 16.57 -20.05 9.62
CA THR A 472 17.35 -21.30 9.70
C THR A 472 17.10 -22.02 11.01
N VAL A 473 16.86 -23.33 10.92
CA VAL A 473 16.67 -24.26 12.05
C VAL A 473 17.64 -25.43 11.92
N LEU A 474 18.30 -25.80 13.03
CA LEU A 474 19.15 -27.00 13.09
C LEU A 474 18.34 -28.21 13.55
N VAL A 475 18.50 -29.31 12.81
CA VAL A 475 17.93 -30.62 13.15
C VAL A 475 19.05 -31.55 13.57
N ASN A 476 19.06 -31.93 14.84
CA ASN A 476 20.04 -32.85 15.43
C ASN A 476 19.39 -34.21 15.71
N VAL A 477 19.66 -35.17 14.83
CA VAL A 477 19.23 -36.55 14.99
C VAL A 477 20.31 -37.30 15.76
N THR A 478 19.93 -37.92 16.88
CA THR A 478 20.85 -38.66 17.75
C THR A 478 20.60 -40.17 17.69
N VAL A 479 21.56 -40.96 18.15
CA VAL A 479 21.34 -42.40 18.39
C VAL A 479 20.92 -42.61 19.84
N GLU A 480 20.11 -43.64 20.09
CA GLU A 480 19.75 -44.04 21.45
C GLU A 480 21.04 -44.38 22.23
N ALA A 481 21.23 -43.73 23.38
CA ALA A 481 22.36 -44.04 24.24
C ALA A 481 22.21 -45.48 24.76
N PRO A 482 23.27 -46.31 24.73
CA PRO A 482 23.20 -47.66 25.28
C PRO A 482 22.81 -47.58 26.77
N PRO A 483 21.95 -48.49 27.26
CA PRO A 483 21.50 -48.46 28.64
C PRO A 483 22.71 -48.52 29.57
N ILE A 484 22.80 -47.55 30.48
CA ILE A 484 23.80 -47.58 31.55
C ILE A 484 23.52 -48.85 32.36
N LEU A 485 24.41 -49.83 32.29
CA LEU A 485 24.39 -51.00 33.15
C LEU A 485 24.69 -50.55 34.58
N ASP A 486 23.66 -50.09 35.28
CA ASP A 486 23.68 -49.83 36.72
C ASP A 486 23.66 -51.20 37.43
N GLY A 487 24.82 -51.85 37.44
CA GLY A 487 24.92 -53.26 37.80
C GLY A 487 26.33 -53.79 37.97
N PHE A 488 27.30 -52.93 38.34
CA PHE A 488 28.52 -53.42 38.96
C PHE A 488 28.51 -53.04 40.43
N ASP A 489 27.90 -53.89 41.26
CA ASP A 489 28.13 -53.88 42.70
C ASP A 489 29.47 -54.60 42.97
N PRO A 490 30.56 -53.87 43.34
CA PRO A 490 31.85 -54.48 43.63
C PRO A 490 31.83 -55.41 44.87
N THR A 491 30.75 -55.43 45.66
CA THR A 491 30.64 -56.33 46.81
C THR A 491 30.39 -57.79 46.42
N LEU A 492 29.85 -58.07 45.22
CA LEU A 492 29.68 -59.43 44.71
C LEU A 492 31.02 -60.14 44.42
N LEU A 493 32.09 -59.38 44.12
CA LEU A 493 33.43 -59.95 43.92
C LEU A 493 34.08 -60.40 45.25
N ILE A 494 33.73 -59.74 46.36
CA ILE A 494 34.25 -60.05 47.70
C ILE A 494 33.60 -61.33 48.26
N VAL A 495 32.32 -61.58 47.95
CA VAL A 495 31.63 -62.82 48.37
C VAL A 495 32.13 -64.04 47.58
N GLY A 496 32.42 -63.89 46.29
CA GLY A 496 33.02 -64.97 45.48
C GLY A 496 34.44 -65.35 45.93
N GLY A 497 35.27 -64.36 46.30
CA GLY A 497 36.63 -64.59 46.82
C GLY A 497 36.66 -65.25 48.21
N ALA A 498 35.72 -64.88 49.10
CA ALA A 498 35.65 -65.45 50.45
C ALA A 498 35.21 -66.93 50.44
N ILE A 499 34.30 -67.33 49.56
CA ILE A 499 33.84 -68.73 49.44
C ILE A 499 34.97 -69.65 48.93
N ALA A 500 35.78 -69.19 47.97
CA ALA A 500 36.93 -69.95 47.47
C ALA A 500 38.03 -70.13 48.54
N ALA A 501 38.30 -69.10 49.34
CA ALA A 501 39.28 -69.17 50.43
C ALA A 501 38.84 -70.13 51.55
N VAL A 502 37.55 -70.11 51.93
CA VAL A 502 37.00 -71.04 52.94
C VAL A 502 37.04 -72.49 52.45
N LEU A 503 36.70 -72.75 51.18
CA LEU A 503 36.79 -74.09 50.59
C LEU A 503 38.23 -74.63 50.58
N ILE A 504 39.23 -73.79 50.27
CA ILE A 504 40.65 -74.17 50.31
C ILE A 504 41.08 -74.50 51.75
N ILE A 505 40.66 -73.70 52.75
CA ILE A 505 40.99 -73.95 54.16
C ILE A 505 40.33 -75.25 54.67
N VAL A 506 39.08 -75.53 54.29
CA VAL A 506 38.39 -76.78 54.67
C VAL A 506 39.07 -78.00 54.03
N VAL A 507 39.48 -77.93 52.76
CA VAL A 507 40.22 -79.02 52.10
C VAL A 507 41.59 -79.26 52.76
N LEU A 508 42.30 -78.20 53.13
CA LEU A 508 43.58 -78.32 53.84
C LEU A 508 43.41 -78.88 55.26
N TYR A 509 42.36 -78.48 55.99
CA TYR A 509 42.04 -79.01 57.31
C TYR A 509 41.67 -80.50 57.26
N MET A 510 40.82 -80.92 56.32
CA MET A 510 40.48 -82.34 56.11
C MET A 510 41.69 -83.20 55.74
N LYS A 511 42.66 -82.67 54.98
CA LYS A 511 43.92 -83.37 54.68
C LYS A 511 44.79 -83.58 55.91
N LYS A 512 44.74 -82.68 56.89
CA LYS A 512 45.54 -82.77 58.13
C LYS A 512 44.97 -83.79 59.12
N MET A 513 43.64 -83.95 59.18
CA MET A 513 42.99 -84.92 60.07
C MET A 513 43.09 -86.39 59.60
N LYS A 514 43.45 -86.65 58.34
CA LYS A 514 43.67 -88.03 57.84
C LYS A 514 45.07 -88.59 58.15
N LYS A 515 45.91 -87.87 58.89
CA LYS A 515 47.30 -88.25 59.20
C LYS A 515 47.61 -88.39 60.70
N SER A 516 46.61 -88.50 61.57
CA SER A 516 46.78 -88.83 62.99
C SER A 516 46.29 -90.23 63.29
#